data_AF-A0A2E6GNV3-F1
#
_entry.id   AF-A0A2E6GNV3-F1
#
_cell.length_a   1.000
_cell.length_b   1.000
_cell.length_c   1.000
_cell.angle_alpha   90.00
_cell.angle_beta   90.00
_cell.angle_gamma   90.00
#
_symmetry.space_group_name_H-M   'P 1'
#
loop_
_entity.id
_entity.type
_entity.pdbx_description
1 polymer ?
#
loop_
_entity_poly.entity_id
_entity_poly.type
_entity_poly.pdbx_seq_one_letter_code
_entity_poly.pdbx_strand_id
1 'polypeptide(L)'
;MKHHSKRGDLISISAVARRDPIASILLIRHGRSATYYTSWTTTQGRNRKAHNVLLWKGIEELKKQNVRWLDLGGLNTDSASGVARFKLGMGGEVTTLSGTYL
;
A
#
# COMPACT_ATOMS: atom_id res chain seq x y z
N MET A 1 -8.63 8.94 11.58
CA MET A 1 -7.82 7.74 11.24
C MET A 1 -7.69 6.91 12.50
N LYS A 2 -7.91 5.59 12.46
CA LYS A 2 -7.70 4.72 13.62
C LYS A 2 -6.51 3.82 13.33
N HIS A 3 -5.46 3.91 14.14
CA HIS A 3 -4.26 3.08 14.07
C HIS A 3 -4.39 1.93 15.07
N HIS A 4 -4.18 0.68 14.64
CA HIS A 4 -4.01 -0.47 15.53
C HIS A 4 -2.70 -1.16 15.16
N SER A 5 -1.73 -1.21 16.08
CA SER A 5 -0.58 -2.11 15.97
C SER A 5 -0.27 -2.67 17.36
N LYS A 6 -0.31 -4.00 17.49
CA LYS A 6 0.07 -4.74 18.71
C LYS A 6 1.42 -5.47 18.59
N ARG A 7 2.17 -5.28 17.50
CA ARG A 7 3.59 -5.64 17.29
C ARG A 7 4.08 -4.82 16.09
N GLY A 8 5.17 -4.07 16.24
CA GLY A 8 5.56 -2.95 15.35
C GLY A 8 5.89 -3.28 13.89
N ASP A 9 5.78 -4.55 13.47
CA ASP A 9 6.07 -4.96 12.10
C ASP A 9 4.83 -5.04 11.20
N LEU A 10 3.63 -4.96 11.78
CA LEU A 10 2.38 -4.94 11.02
C LEU A 10 1.73 -3.56 11.11
N ILE A 11 1.52 -2.92 9.95
CA ILE A 11 0.91 -1.60 9.84
C ILE A 11 -0.36 -1.74 9.00
N SER A 12 -1.52 -1.59 9.66
CA SER A 12 -2.83 -1.53 8.99
C SER A 12 -3.37 -0.11 9.07
N ILE A 13 -3.78 0.43 7.93
CA ILE A 13 -4.33 1.79 7.83
C ILE A 13 -5.65 1.73 7.07
N SER A 14 -6.70 2.31 7.65
CA SER A 14 -8.04 2.34 7.07
C SER A 14 -8.55 3.77 6.88
N ALA A 15 -9.22 3.99 5.74
CA ALA A 15 -9.99 5.18 5.45
C ALA A 15 -11.45 4.94 5.81
N VAL A 16 -12.07 5.92 6.47
CA VAL A 16 -13.45 5.82 6.97
C VAL A 16 -14.24 7.03 6.47
N ALA A 17 -15.42 6.82 5.89
CA ALA A 17 -16.36 7.87 5.51
C ALA A 17 -17.69 7.67 6.22
N ARG A 18 -18.21 8.72 6.86
CA ARG A 18 -19.48 8.66 7.63
C ARG A 18 -19.58 7.47 8.60
N ARG A 19 -18.44 7.06 9.17
CA ARG A 19 -18.23 5.92 10.10
C ARG A 19 -18.04 4.54 9.46
N ASP A 20 -18.21 4.41 8.14
CA ASP A 20 -17.98 3.16 7.43
C ASP A 20 -16.55 3.08 6.86
N PRO A 21 -15.82 1.96 7.05
CA PRO A 21 -14.57 1.72 6.35
C PRO A 21 -14.80 1.66 4.84
N ILE A 22 -14.04 2.45 4.09
CA ILE A 22 -14.15 2.53 2.63
C ILE A 22 -12.92 2.01 1.90
N ALA A 23 -11.78 1.91 2.59
CA ALA A 23 -10.58 1.28 2.09
C ALA A 23 -9.65 0.92 3.27
N SER A 24 -8.81 -0.09 3.07
CA SER A 24 -7.76 -0.48 4.01
C SER A 24 -6.54 -0.99 3.25
N ILE A 25 -5.35 -0.78 3.80
CA ILE A 25 -4.11 -1.39 3.33
C ILE A 25 -3.39 -2.11 4.47
N LEU A 26 -2.61 -3.11 4.13
CA LEU A 26 -1.70 -3.81 5.03
C LEU A 26 -0.26 -3.68 4.52
N LEU A 27 0.62 -3.13 5.36
CA LEU A 27 2.05 -3.09 5.14
C LEU A 27 2.73 -3.99 6.17
N ILE A 28 3.65 -4.83 5.70
CA ILE A 28 4.43 -5.72 6.55
C ILE A 28 5.87 -5.24 6.49
N ARG A 29 6.41 -4.81 7.63
CA ARG A 29 7.81 -4.39 7.78
C ARG A 29 8.69 -5.61 8.02
N HIS A 30 9.86 -5.61 7.40
CA HIS A 30 10.92 -6.58 7.61
C HIS A 30 12.27 -5.86 7.56
N GLY A 31 12.92 -5.76 8.73
CA GLY A 31 14.15 -4.97 8.88
C GLY A 31 13.95 -3.50 8.49
N ARG A 32 14.75 -3.02 7.53
CA ARG A 32 14.66 -1.66 6.96
C ARG A 32 13.84 -1.61 5.67
N SER A 33 13.04 -2.63 5.43
CA SER A 33 12.18 -2.75 4.26
C SER A 33 10.74 -3.00 4.69
N ALA A 34 9.80 -2.82 3.76
CA ALA A 34 8.42 -3.22 3.95
C ALA A 34 7.80 -3.67 2.63
N THR A 35 6.77 -4.49 2.71
CA THR A 35 5.98 -4.94 1.57
C THR A 35 4.54 -4.48 1.73
N TYR A 36 4.01 -3.83 0.70
CA TYR A 36 2.58 -3.62 0.55
C TYR A 36 1.93 -4.96 0.20
N TYR A 37 1.32 -5.59 1.21
CA TYR A 37 0.92 -7.00 1.14
C TYR A 37 -0.47 -7.19 0.53
N THR A 38 -1.45 -6.43 1.01
CA THR A 38 -2.82 -6.50 0.50
C THR A 38 -3.58 -5.21 0.75
N SER A 39 -4.68 -5.04 0.02
CA SER A 39 -5.63 -3.96 0.27
C SER A 39 -7.04 -4.35 -0.10
N TRP A 40 -7.95 -3.52 0.35
CA TRP A 40 -9.36 -3.58 -0.01
C TRP A 40 -9.88 -2.17 -0.19
N THR A 41 -10.79 -1.97 -1.14
CA THR A 41 -11.46 -0.68 -1.36
C THR A 41 -12.89 -0.90 -1.87
N THR A 42 -13.83 -0.14 -1.33
CA THR A 42 -15.21 -0.07 -1.84
C THR A 42 -15.28 0.80 -3.10
N THR A 43 -16.44 0.80 -3.77
CA THR A 43 -16.73 1.75 -4.86
C THR A 43 -16.64 3.20 -4.38
N GLN A 44 -17.15 3.51 -3.19
CA GLN A 44 -17.02 4.84 -2.60
C GLN A 44 -15.55 5.20 -2.34
N GLY A 45 -14.75 4.24 -1.85
CA GLY A 45 -13.30 4.39 -1.68
C GLY A 45 -12.58 4.66 -2.99
N ARG A 46 -12.94 3.96 -4.06
CA ARG A 46 -12.40 4.17 -5.43
C ARG A 46 -12.72 5.56 -5.95
N ASN A 47 -13.96 6.02 -5.81
CA ASN A 47 -14.39 7.35 -6.26
C ASN A 47 -13.64 8.47 -5.52
N ARG A 48 -13.29 8.23 -4.25
CA ARG A 48 -12.51 9.17 -3.42
C ARG A 48 -11.00 8.98 -3.51
N LYS A 49 -10.50 8.06 -4.35
CA LYS A 49 -9.08 7.68 -4.44
C LYS A 49 -8.47 7.34 -3.06
N ALA A 50 -9.27 6.76 -2.17
CA ALA A 50 -8.89 6.53 -0.78
C ALA A 50 -7.63 5.65 -0.66
N HIS A 51 -7.48 4.69 -1.56
CA HIS A 51 -6.32 3.81 -1.60
C HIS A 51 -4.99 4.56 -1.79
N ASN A 52 -4.96 5.59 -2.65
CA ASN A 52 -3.77 6.41 -2.88
C ASN A 52 -3.37 7.17 -1.60
N VAL A 53 -4.37 7.75 -0.91
CA VAL A 53 -4.18 8.46 0.35
C VAL A 53 -3.63 7.51 1.41
N LEU A 54 -4.19 6.30 1.53
CA LEU A 54 -3.74 5.31 2.50
C LEU A 54 -2.30 4.89 2.26
N LEU A 55 -1.93 4.61 1.01
CA LEU A 55 -0.57 4.19 0.70
C LEU A 55 0.44 5.33 0.91
N TRP A 56 0.08 6.57 0.59
CA TRP A 56 0.89 7.74 0.95
C TRP A 56 1.10 7.87 2.46
N LYS A 57 0.03 7.72 3.25
CA LYS A 57 0.12 7.72 4.71
C LYS A 57 0.93 6.55 5.26
N GLY A 58 0.86 5.39 4.61
CA GLY A 58 1.71 4.24 4.90
C GLY A 58 3.18 4.55 4.70
N ILE A 59 3.55 5.20 3.59
CA ILE A 59 4.93 5.63 3.31
C ILE A 59 5.42 6.61 4.38
N GLU A 60 4.60 7.61 4.76
CA GLU A 60 4.95 8.54 5.85
C GLU A 60 5.23 7.80 7.16
N GLU A 61 4.43 6.78 7.50
CA GLU A 61 4.60 5.99 8.71
C GLU A 61 5.85 5.10 8.66
N LEU A 62 6.09 4.44 7.53
CA LEU A 62 7.31 3.65 7.31
C LEU A 62 8.58 4.49 7.42
N LYS A 63 8.56 5.74 6.93
CA LYS A 63 9.69 6.67 7.04
C LYS A 63 10.05 7.00 8.49
N LYS A 64 9.05 7.23 9.36
CA LYS A 64 9.28 7.46 10.80
C LYS A 64 9.97 6.27 11.48
N GLN A 65 9.78 5.08 10.93
CA GLN A 65 10.35 3.83 11.42
C GLN A 65 11.67 3.45 10.72
N ASN A 66 12.31 4.39 10.00
CA ASN A 66 13.58 4.22 9.30
C ASN A 66 13.58 3.13 8.20
N VAL A 67 12.42 2.84 7.64
CA VAL A 67 12.28 1.99 6.44
C VAL A 67 12.81 2.74 5.21
N ARG A 68 13.59 2.04 4.40
CA ARG A 68 14.30 2.56 3.21
C ARG A 68 13.76 2.01 1.91
N TRP A 69 13.19 0.81 1.94
CA TRP A 69 12.61 0.16 0.77
C TRP A 69 11.16 -0.20 1.02
N LEU A 70 10.29 0.15 0.09
CA LEU A 70 8.91 -0.30 0.06
C LEU A 70 8.67 -1.05 -1.24
N ASP A 71 8.50 -2.35 -1.12
CA ASP A 71 8.02 -3.19 -2.22
C ASP A 71 6.51 -2.99 -2.39
N LEU A 72 6.12 -2.47 -3.55
CA LEU A 72 4.72 -2.22 -3.90
C LEU A 72 4.03 -3.44 -4.52
N GLY A 73 4.74 -4.55 -4.69
CA GLY A 73 4.29 -5.75 -5.38
C GLY A 73 4.04 -5.52 -6.87
N GLY A 74 3.40 -6.49 -7.51
CA GLY A 74 3.19 -6.50 -8.96
C GLY A 74 2.51 -5.24 -9.53
N LEU A 75 2.90 -4.88 -10.74
CA LEU A 75 2.26 -3.86 -11.56
C LEU A 75 1.31 -4.56 -12.53
N ASN A 76 0.03 -4.17 -12.50
CA ASN A 76 -0.97 -4.63 -13.47
C ASN A 76 -1.59 -3.39 -14.12
N THR A 77 -1.12 -3.08 -15.32
CA THR A 77 -1.58 -1.93 -16.11
C THR A 77 -2.92 -2.17 -16.79
N ASP A 78 -3.33 -3.42 -16.98
CA ASP A 78 -4.48 -3.77 -17.83
C ASP A 78 -5.79 -3.68 -17.04
N SER A 79 -5.87 -4.37 -15.91
CA SER A 79 -7.09 -4.39 -15.08
C SER A 79 -7.05 -3.45 -13.89
N ALA A 80 -5.88 -2.89 -13.55
CA ALA A 80 -5.68 -2.00 -12.40
C ALA A 80 -4.89 -0.72 -12.75
N SER A 81 -5.12 -0.18 -13.96
CA SER A 81 -4.42 0.98 -14.53
C SER A 81 -4.27 2.18 -13.59
N GLY A 82 -5.31 2.53 -12.83
CA GLY A 82 -5.27 3.64 -11.88
C GLY A 82 -4.29 3.44 -10.72
N VAL A 83 -4.20 2.21 -10.19
CA VAL A 83 -3.26 1.85 -9.13
C VAL A 83 -1.86 1.69 -9.71
N ALA A 84 -1.72 1.08 -10.89
CA ALA A 84 -0.43 0.97 -11.58
C ALA A 84 0.19 2.35 -11.86
N ARG A 85 -0.60 3.31 -12.38
CA ARG A 85 -0.15 4.69 -12.60
C ARG A 85 0.30 5.36 -11.31
N PHE A 86 -0.42 5.12 -10.21
CA PHE A 86 -0.03 5.66 -8.91
C PHE A 86 1.29 5.07 -8.42
N LYS A 87 1.47 3.74 -8.50
CA LYS A 87 2.73 3.06 -8.14
C LYS A 87 3.92 3.58 -8.98
N LEU A 88 3.72 3.70 -10.30
CA LEU A 88 4.73 4.26 -11.22
C LEU A 88 5.07 5.71 -10.90
N GLY A 89 4.06 6.52 -10.56
CA GLY A 89 4.23 7.92 -10.17
C GLY A 89 4.97 8.15 -8.86
N MET A 90 5.26 7.11 -8.08
CA MET A 90 6.05 7.22 -6.84
C MET A 90 7.57 7.34 -7.09
N GLY A 91 8.01 7.16 -8.33
CA GLY A 91 9.44 7.20 -8.68
C GLY A 91 10.23 5.99 -8.17
N GLY A 92 9.56 4.87 -7.90
CA GLY A 92 10.21 3.60 -7.61
C GLY A 92 10.79 2.93 -8.86
N GLU A 93 11.70 1.99 -8.66
CA GLU A 93 12.25 1.16 -9.73
C GLU A 93 11.26 0.06 -10.13
N VAL A 94 11.06 -0.13 -11.44
CA VAL A 94 10.29 -1.24 -11.97
C VAL A 94 11.24 -2.39 -12.24
N THR A 95 11.04 -3.52 -11.55
CA THR A 95 11.89 -4.70 -11.68
C THR A 95 11.10 -5.88 -12.21
N THR A 96 11.66 -6.57 -13.21
CA THR A 96 11.17 -7.89 -13.66
C THR A 96 11.98 -8.96 -12.96
N LEU A 97 11.32 -9.81 -12.18
CA LEU A 97 11.96 -10.97 -11.55
C LEU A 97 12.11 -12.10 -12.57
N SER A 98 13.09 -12.98 -12.37
CA SER A 98 13.39 -14.11 -13.27
C SER A 98 12.21 -15.08 -13.46
N GLY A 99 11.17 -14.99 -12.63
CA GLY A 99 10.02 -15.87 -12.68
C GLY A 99 10.29 -17.23 -12.03
N THR A 100 9.35 -18.15 -12.22
CA THR A 100 9.47 -19.53 -11.76
C THR A 100 9.63 -20.43 -12.97
N TYR A 101 10.63 -21.30 -12.94
CA TYR A 101 10.82 -22.40 -13.89
C TYR A 101 10.57 -23.70 -13.13
N LEU A 102 9.68 -24.55 -13.64
CA LEU A 102 9.33 -25.87 -13.08
C LEU A 102 9.74 -26.96 -14.06
#